data_AF-A0A4R3G2G0-F1
#
_entry.id   AF-A0A4R3G2G0-F1
#
_cell.length_a   1.000
_cell.length_b   1.000
_cell.length_c   1.000
_cell.angle_alpha   90.00
_cell.angle_beta   90.00
_cell.angle_gamma   90.00
#
_symmetry.space_group_name_H-M   'P 1'
#
loop_
_entity.id
_entity.type
_entity.pdbx_description
1 polymer ?
#
loop_
_entity_poly.entity_id
_entity_poly.type
_entity_poly.pdbx_seq_one_letter_code
_entity_poly.pdbx_strand_id
1 'polypeptide(L)'
;MSKINRDFFFDHLHDRLYPNGLNQQQVDGHEAILDEWEARYSASDDRWLAYIMGTAHREAGAGMQPIEENMNYSAQRLRQVFPAKFTVAQAEDYAHQPERIANRAYANKIGNGNEESGDGWRYRGRGLVQITGKANYAKFGIATPTDALKPAKAVDILFDGMINGKFTGKKLSDYFKGTTANWVGARGIVNPGEPGDRVAVDAKAYYAAISYTV
;
A
#
# COMPACT_ATOMS: atom_id res chain seq x y z
N MET A 1 3.13 6.06 27.46
CA MET A 1 3.41 6.27 26.03
C MET A 1 2.69 7.54 25.61
N SER A 2 3.31 8.37 24.77
CA SER A 2 2.66 9.56 24.23
C SER A 2 1.52 9.11 23.30
N LYS A 3 0.32 9.67 23.45
CA LYS A 3 -0.82 9.39 22.57
C LYS A 3 -1.03 10.58 21.64
N ILE A 4 -1.23 10.31 20.36
CA ILE A 4 -1.54 11.33 19.37
C ILE A 4 -2.93 11.89 19.68
N ASN A 5 -3.06 13.20 19.68
CA ASN A 5 -4.33 13.89 19.81
C ASN A 5 -5.17 13.58 18.56
N ARG A 6 -6.15 12.66 18.71
CA ARG A 6 -7.02 12.21 17.61
C ARG A 6 -7.90 13.33 17.08
N ASP A 7 -8.39 14.21 17.95
CA ASP A 7 -9.22 15.36 17.56
C ASP A 7 -8.42 16.30 16.65
N PHE A 8 -7.22 16.72 17.10
CA PHE A 8 -6.32 17.54 16.30
C PHE A 8 -5.96 16.85 14.97
N PHE A 9 -5.67 15.55 15.02
CA PHE A 9 -5.30 14.78 13.83
C PHE A 9 -6.41 14.80 12.78
N PHE A 10 -7.65 14.43 13.15
CA PHE A 10 -8.76 14.38 12.21
C PHE A 10 -9.23 15.76 11.75
N ASP A 11 -9.21 16.76 12.62
CA ASP A 11 -9.49 18.16 12.25
C ASP A 11 -8.49 18.66 11.19
N HIS A 12 -7.20 18.36 11.35
CA HIS A 12 -6.19 18.80 10.38
C HIS A 12 -6.26 18.04 9.05
N LEU A 13 -6.73 16.79 9.07
CA LEU A 13 -6.94 16.01 7.84
C LEU A 13 -8.10 16.55 7.00
N HIS A 14 -9.16 17.04 7.63
CA HIS A 14 -10.29 17.67 6.95
C HIS A 14 -9.82 18.79 6.01
N ASP A 15 -8.93 19.66 6.49
CA ASP A 15 -8.48 20.84 5.76
C ASP A 15 -7.53 20.53 4.57
N ARG A 16 -6.95 19.33 4.53
CA ARG A 16 -5.86 18.98 3.61
C ARG A 16 -6.20 17.85 2.65
N LEU A 17 -6.76 16.78 3.17
CA LEU A 17 -6.94 15.50 2.45
C LEU A 17 -8.42 15.12 2.33
N TYR A 18 -9.27 15.60 3.23
CA TYR A 18 -10.68 15.21 3.33
C TYR A 18 -11.61 16.43 3.43
N PRO A 19 -11.67 17.29 2.41
CA PRO A 19 -12.45 18.55 2.45
C PRO A 19 -13.97 18.36 2.57
N ASN A 20 -14.46 17.13 2.41
CA ASN A 20 -15.88 16.77 2.58
C ASN A 20 -16.12 15.97 3.87
N GLY A 21 -15.16 15.96 4.79
CA GLY A 21 -15.17 15.10 5.98
C GLY A 21 -14.73 13.67 5.70
N LEU A 22 -14.44 12.95 6.79
CA LEU A 22 -14.16 11.52 6.78
C LEU A 22 -15.44 10.76 7.14
N ASN A 23 -15.73 9.69 6.40
CA ASN A 23 -16.71 8.69 6.82
C ASN A 23 -16.10 7.69 7.80
N GLN A 24 -16.93 6.86 8.44
CA GLN A 24 -16.47 5.91 9.46
C GLN A 24 -15.39 4.95 8.96
N GLN A 25 -15.51 4.41 7.74
CA GLN A 25 -14.49 3.50 7.20
C GLN A 25 -13.14 4.20 7.02
N GLN A 26 -13.15 5.49 6.67
CA GLN A 26 -11.93 6.26 6.57
C GLN A 26 -11.33 6.48 7.96
N VAL A 27 -12.15 6.83 8.96
CA VAL A 27 -11.70 6.95 10.36
C VAL A 27 -11.07 5.64 10.83
N ASP A 28 -11.78 4.52 10.69
CA ASP A 28 -11.32 3.19 11.12
C ASP A 28 -9.97 2.81 10.48
N GLY A 29 -9.77 3.16 9.20
CA GLY A 29 -8.52 2.91 8.48
C GLY A 29 -7.34 3.72 9.02
N HIS A 30 -7.56 4.98 9.40
CA HIS A 30 -6.54 5.79 10.04
C HIS A 30 -6.26 5.31 11.47
N GLU A 31 -7.30 5.02 12.25
CA GLU A 31 -7.16 4.52 13.62
C GLU A 31 -6.36 3.23 13.67
N ALA A 32 -6.61 2.28 12.76
CA ALA A 32 -5.84 1.04 12.72
C ALA A 32 -4.31 1.26 12.53
N ILE A 33 -3.91 2.27 11.75
CA ILE A 33 -2.50 2.63 11.55
C ILE A 33 -1.95 3.37 12.78
N LEU A 34 -2.72 4.30 13.34
CA LEU A 34 -2.33 5.08 14.52
C LEU A 34 -2.17 4.21 15.76
N ASP A 35 -3.09 3.27 15.97
CA ASP A 35 -3.08 2.36 17.11
C ASP A 35 -1.88 1.41 17.05
N GLU A 36 -1.54 0.90 15.86
CA GLU A 36 -0.32 0.12 15.65
C GLU A 36 0.94 0.95 15.97
N TRP A 37 0.98 2.20 15.50
CA TRP A 37 2.09 3.11 15.78
C TRP A 37 2.25 3.34 17.28
N GLU A 38 1.18 3.67 17.98
CA GLU A 38 1.21 3.92 19.42
C GLU A 38 1.57 2.67 20.23
N ALA A 39 1.10 1.50 19.80
CA ALA A 39 1.35 0.25 20.48
C ALA A 39 2.82 -0.21 20.40
N ARG A 40 3.50 0.03 19.28
CA ARG A 40 4.82 -0.58 19.00
C ARG A 40 5.93 0.41 18.66
N TYR A 41 5.59 1.61 18.21
CA TYR A 41 6.52 2.54 17.57
C TYR A 41 6.44 3.97 18.11
N SER A 42 5.75 4.22 19.23
CA SER A 42 5.51 5.57 19.77
C SER A 42 6.77 6.39 20.13
N ALA A 43 7.93 5.75 20.21
CA ALA A 43 9.23 6.38 20.46
C ALA A 43 10.07 6.59 19.18
N SER A 44 9.52 6.18 18.03
CA SER A 44 10.16 6.32 16.72
C SER A 44 9.90 7.72 16.15
N ASP A 45 10.56 8.02 15.04
CA ASP A 45 10.46 9.30 14.35
C ASP A 45 9.09 9.47 13.67
N ASP A 46 8.31 10.49 14.05
CA ASP A 46 6.96 10.72 13.50
C ASP A 46 6.91 10.87 11.97
N ARG A 47 8.04 11.22 11.33
CA ARG A 47 8.12 11.24 9.86
C ARG A 47 7.89 9.85 9.25
N TRP A 48 8.20 8.79 10.00
CA TRP A 48 7.96 7.41 9.60
C TRP A 48 6.46 7.11 9.55
N LEU A 49 5.72 7.44 10.61
CA LEU A 49 4.26 7.31 10.65
C LEU A 49 3.61 8.07 9.49
N ALA A 50 4.02 9.32 9.31
CA ALA A 50 3.51 10.17 8.25
C ALA A 50 3.76 9.58 6.86
N TYR A 51 4.94 9.00 6.63
CA TYR A 51 5.27 8.36 5.35
C TYR A 51 4.52 7.03 5.13
N ILE A 52 4.30 6.25 6.19
CA ILE A 52 3.46 5.05 6.19
C ILE A 52 2.04 5.41 5.76
N MET A 53 1.45 6.44 6.37
CA MET A 53 0.10 6.91 6.02
C MET A 53 0.01 7.46 4.60
N GLY A 54 0.97 8.29 4.19
CA GLY A 54 1.02 8.81 2.81
C GLY A 54 1.14 7.70 1.78
N THR A 55 1.86 6.62 2.09
CA THR A 55 1.94 5.42 1.26
C THR A 55 0.60 4.70 1.21
N ALA A 56 -0.02 4.41 2.34
CA ALA A 56 -1.34 3.76 2.38
C ALA A 56 -2.40 4.56 1.60
N HIS A 57 -2.43 5.89 1.79
CA HIS A 57 -3.34 6.78 1.08
C HIS A 57 -3.13 6.71 -0.44
N ARG A 58 -1.87 6.67 -0.89
CA ARG A 58 -1.53 6.58 -2.32
C ARG A 58 -1.97 5.25 -2.94
N GLU A 59 -1.70 4.14 -2.25
CA GLU A 59 -1.86 2.80 -2.81
C GLU A 59 -3.27 2.25 -2.65
N ALA A 60 -3.90 2.48 -1.49
CA ALA A 60 -5.25 2.03 -1.19
C ALA A 60 -6.33 3.10 -1.44
N GLY A 61 -5.90 4.34 -1.73
CA GLY A 61 -6.77 5.50 -1.86
C GLY A 61 -7.16 6.12 -0.52
N ALA A 62 -7.88 7.24 -0.60
CA ALA A 62 -8.41 7.97 0.55
C ALA A 62 -9.44 7.15 1.38
N GLY A 63 -9.79 5.93 0.97
CA GLY A 63 -10.56 5.01 1.80
C GLY A 63 -9.76 4.49 2.99
N MET A 64 -8.42 4.44 2.88
CA MET A 64 -7.52 3.87 3.91
C MET A 64 -7.90 2.44 4.34
N GLN A 65 -8.55 1.70 3.44
CA GLN A 65 -8.96 0.31 3.65
C GLN A 65 -8.13 -0.64 2.80
N PRO A 66 -7.82 -1.85 3.26
CA PRO A 66 -7.18 -2.86 2.43
C PRO A 66 -8.03 -3.18 1.20
N ILE A 67 -7.44 -3.07 -0.01
CA ILE A 67 -8.14 -3.36 -1.28
C ILE A 67 -7.52 -4.57 -1.97
N GLU A 68 -8.25 -5.16 -2.92
CA GLU A 68 -7.71 -6.16 -3.85
C GLU A 68 -7.93 -5.78 -5.31
N GLU A 69 -7.00 -6.20 -6.16
CA GLU A 69 -7.13 -6.03 -7.60
C GLU A 69 -8.32 -6.85 -8.15
N ASN A 70 -9.18 -6.21 -8.93
CA ASN A 70 -10.32 -6.89 -9.56
C ASN A 70 -9.98 -7.59 -10.88
N MET A 71 -8.90 -7.15 -11.55
CA MET A 71 -8.40 -7.66 -12.83
C MET A 71 -9.43 -7.73 -13.98
N ASN A 72 -10.55 -6.98 -13.88
CA ASN A 72 -11.60 -6.99 -14.89
C ASN A 72 -11.36 -5.89 -15.93
N TYR A 73 -10.69 -6.25 -17.03
CA TYR A 73 -10.33 -5.31 -18.09
C TYR A 73 -10.98 -5.66 -19.43
N SER A 74 -11.36 -4.64 -20.20
CA SER A 74 -11.69 -4.78 -21.61
C SER A 74 -10.43 -5.08 -22.44
N ALA A 75 -10.60 -5.60 -23.66
CA ALA A 75 -9.49 -5.87 -24.58
C ALA A 75 -8.59 -4.63 -24.80
N GLN A 76 -9.21 -3.47 -25.05
CA GLN A 76 -8.49 -2.21 -25.20
C GLN A 76 -7.67 -1.87 -23.95
N ARG A 77 -8.25 -2.02 -22.76
CA ARG A 77 -7.57 -1.69 -21.51
C ARG A 77 -6.44 -2.67 -21.20
N LEU A 78 -6.59 -3.95 -21.53
CA LEU A 78 -5.52 -4.96 -21.41
C LEU A 78 -4.28 -4.55 -22.21
N ARG A 79 -4.46 -4.04 -23.42
CA ARG A 79 -3.35 -3.55 -24.26
C ARG A 79 -2.67 -2.30 -23.70
N GLN A 80 -3.37 -1.50 -22.90
CA GLN A 80 -2.80 -0.32 -22.24
C GLN A 80 -2.04 -0.67 -20.96
N VAL A 81 -2.61 -1.56 -20.14
CA VAL A 81 -2.06 -1.91 -18.82
C VAL A 81 -0.97 -2.98 -18.93
N PHE A 82 -1.15 -3.95 -19.83
CA PHE A 82 -0.23 -5.07 -20.02
C PHE A 82 0.21 -5.25 -21.49
N PRO A 83 0.79 -4.20 -22.13
CA PRO A 83 1.13 -4.22 -23.55
C PRO A 83 2.12 -5.35 -23.93
N ALA A 84 2.94 -5.81 -22.98
CA ALA A 84 3.89 -6.89 -23.18
C ALA A 84 3.30 -8.31 -22.96
N LYS A 85 2.03 -8.43 -22.53
CA LYS A 85 1.42 -9.71 -22.15
C LYS A 85 0.31 -10.19 -23.09
N PHE A 86 -0.36 -9.28 -23.79
CA PHE A 86 -1.48 -9.61 -24.66
C PHE A 86 -1.25 -9.06 -26.04
N THR A 87 -1.29 -9.88 -27.09
CA THR A 87 -1.49 -9.36 -28.46
C THR A 87 -2.91 -8.80 -28.64
N VAL A 88 -3.21 -8.17 -29.78
CA VAL A 88 -4.59 -7.69 -30.05
C VAL A 88 -5.59 -8.85 -30.00
N ALA A 89 -5.32 -9.96 -30.70
CA ALA A 89 -6.19 -11.13 -30.68
C ALA A 89 -6.35 -11.72 -29.27
N GLN A 90 -5.24 -11.87 -28.53
CA GLN A 90 -5.29 -12.38 -27.15
C GLN A 90 -6.05 -11.45 -26.22
N ALA A 91 -6.01 -10.13 -26.43
CA ALA A 91 -6.74 -9.21 -25.57
C ALA A 91 -8.26 -9.39 -25.71
N GLU A 92 -8.76 -9.67 -26.91
CA GLU A 92 -10.17 -10.02 -27.14
C GLU A 92 -10.54 -11.33 -26.43
N ASP A 93 -9.71 -12.37 -26.56
CA ASP A 93 -9.96 -13.68 -25.95
C ASP A 93 -9.95 -13.68 -24.41
N TYR A 94 -9.32 -12.68 -23.79
CA TYR A 94 -9.17 -12.56 -22.34
C TYR A 94 -10.04 -11.47 -21.73
N ALA A 95 -10.66 -10.60 -22.53
CA ALA A 95 -11.47 -9.51 -22.03
C ALA A 95 -12.53 -10.02 -21.02
N HIS A 96 -12.68 -9.27 -19.92
CA HIS A 96 -13.64 -9.57 -18.86
C HIS A 96 -13.51 -10.94 -18.19
N GLN A 97 -12.33 -11.56 -18.26
CA GLN A 97 -12.03 -12.84 -17.60
C GLN A 97 -10.92 -12.65 -16.56
N PRO A 98 -11.24 -12.06 -15.39
CA PRO A 98 -10.24 -11.52 -14.46
C PRO A 98 -9.23 -12.55 -13.95
N GLU A 99 -9.67 -13.78 -13.69
CA GLU A 99 -8.78 -14.87 -13.27
C GLU A 99 -7.77 -15.24 -14.36
N ARG A 100 -8.22 -15.41 -15.61
CA ARG A 100 -7.33 -15.68 -16.76
C ARG A 100 -6.38 -14.52 -17.01
N ILE A 101 -6.87 -13.29 -16.91
CA ILE A 101 -6.06 -12.08 -17.05
C ILE A 101 -4.94 -12.07 -16.00
N ALA A 102 -5.26 -12.30 -14.73
CA ALA A 102 -4.29 -12.28 -13.64
C ALA A 102 -3.26 -13.40 -13.76
N ASN A 103 -3.71 -14.61 -14.07
CA ASN A 103 -2.87 -15.77 -14.31
C ASN A 103 -1.85 -15.51 -15.42
N ARG A 104 -2.24 -14.84 -16.51
CA ARG A 104 -1.34 -14.48 -17.59
C ARG A 104 -0.41 -13.32 -17.24
N ALA A 105 -0.95 -12.25 -16.66
CA ALA A 105 -0.20 -11.03 -16.34
C ALA A 105 0.94 -11.29 -15.34
N TYR A 106 0.68 -12.19 -14.38
CA TYR A 106 1.57 -12.52 -13.27
C TYR A 106 2.24 -13.90 -13.36
N ALA A 107 2.12 -14.61 -14.49
CA ALA A 107 2.83 -15.87 -14.74
C ALA A 107 4.35 -15.71 -14.60
N ASN A 108 4.99 -16.68 -13.92
CA ASN A 108 6.43 -16.79 -13.72
C ASN A 108 7.08 -15.55 -13.07
N LYS A 109 6.33 -14.82 -12.25
CA LYS A 109 6.80 -13.64 -11.52
C LYS A 109 6.73 -13.85 -10.03
N ILE A 110 7.76 -13.42 -9.29
CA ILE A 110 7.74 -13.30 -7.82
C ILE A 110 7.26 -14.61 -7.16
N GLY A 111 7.80 -15.73 -7.63
CA GLY A 111 7.48 -17.08 -7.14
C GLY A 111 6.17 -17.70 -7.64
N ASN A 112 5.38 -17.00 -8.46
CA ASN A 112 4.22 -17.60 -9.13
C ASN A 112 4.67 -18.63 -10.17
N GLY A 113 3.89 -19.70 -10.33
CA GLY A 113 4.01 -20.63 -11.45
C GLY A 113 3.60 -20.03 -12.81
N ASN A 114 3.51 -20.90 -13.82
CA ASN A 114 3.02 -20.55 -15.15
C ASN A 114 1.53 -20.12 -15.11
N GLU A 115 0.98 -19.70 -16.25
CA GLU A 115 -0.42 -19.26 -16.34
C GLU A 115 -1.42 -20.34 -15.84
N GLU A 116 -1.16 -21.61 -16.13
CA GLU A 116 -2.04 -22.73 -15.75
C GLU A 116 -2.06 -23.01 -14.23
N SER A 117 -1.04 -22.56 -13.49
CA SER A 117 -0.94 -22.80 -12.05
C SER A 117 -2.05 -22.12 -11.23
N GLY A 118 -2.70 -21.09 -11.77
CA GLY A 118 -3.66 -20.26 -11.03
C GLY A 118 -3.02 -19.30 -10.03
N ASP A 119 -1.67 -19.28 -9.93
CA ASP A 119 -0.97 -18.47 -8.93
C ASP A 119 -1.14 -16.96 -9.16
N GLY A 120 -1.28 -16.53 -10.42
CA GLY A 120 -1.45 -15.10 -10.73
C GLY A 120 -2.73 -14.52 -10.15
N TRP A 121 -3.85 -15.26 -10.23
CA TRP A 121 -5.10 -14.87 -9.60
C TRP A 121 -5.06 -15.05 -8.09
N ARG A 122 -4.52 -16.18 -7.60
CA ARG A 122 -4.44 -16.49 -6.18
C ARG A 122 -3.63 -15.45 -5.41
N TYR A 123 -2.49 -15.00 -5.96
CA TYR A 123 -1.56 -14.06 -5.34
C TYR A 123 -1.51 -12.68 -6.02
N ARG A 124 -2.64 -12.23 -6.57
CA ARG A 124 -2.82 -10.85 -7.09
C ARG A 124 -2.66 -9.77 -6.01
N GLY A 125 -2.60 -8.50 -6.40
CA GLY A 125 -2.41 -7.37 -5.49
C GLY A 125 -3.47 -7.29 -4.39
N ARG A 126 -3.03 -7.21 -3.14
CA ARG A 126 -3.88 -7.00 -1.96
C ARG A 126 -3.26 -6.12 -0.89
N GLY A 127 -4.11 -5.56 -0.03
CA GLY A 127 -3.72 -4.84 1.18
C GLY A 127 -3.51 -3.34 0.95
N LEU A 128 -2.96 -2.67 1.97
CA LEU A 128 -2.73 -1.22 1.96
C LEU A 128 -1.59 -0.78 1.02
N VAL A 129 -0.81 -1.72 0.49
CA VAL A 129 0.36 -1.47 -0.38
C VAL A 129 0.42 -2.41 -1.59
N GLN A 130 -0.68 -3.14 -1.85
CA GLN A 130 -0.83 -4.03 -3.02
C GLN A 130 0.28 -5.07 -3.19
N ILE A 131 0.57 -5.86 -2.14
CA ILE A 131 1.53 -6.96 -2.25
C ILE A 131 1.08 -7.97 -3.30
N THR A 132 2.00 -8.39 -4.17
CA THR A 132 1.71 -9.28 -5.31
C THR A 132 2.77 -10.37 -5.40
N GLY A 133 2.34 -11.58 -5.76
CA GLY A 133 3.21 -12.73 -6.02
C GLY A 133 3.43 -13.65 -4.82
N LYS A 134 3.40 -14.96 -5.07
CA LYS A 134 3.48 -16.03 -4.06
C LYS A 134 4.65 -15.87 -3.09
N ALA A 135 5.82 -15.50 -3.59
CA ALA A 135 7.01 -15.31 -2.74
C ALA A 135 6.83 -14.15 -1.75
N ASN A 136 6.16 -13.06 -2.15
CA ASN A 136 5.87 -11.94 -1.26
C ASN A 136 4.83 -12.33 -0.19
N TYR A 137 3.77 -13.02 -0.57
CA TYR A 137 2.79 -13.55 0.40
C TYR A 137 3.48 -14.47 1.42
N ALA A 138 4.36 -15.37 0.97
CA ALA A 138 5.15 -16.22 1.86
C ALA A 138 6.09 -15.41 2.78
N LYS A 139 6.72 -14.34 2.27
CA LYS A 139 7.60 -13.45 3.04
C LYS A 139 6.91 -12.79 4.24
N PHE A 140 5.61 -12.53 4.12
CA PHE A 140 4.77 -11.99 5.20
C PHE A 140 4.00 -13.07 6.00
N GLY A 141 4.33 -14.35 5.77
CA GLY A 141 3.70 -15.47 6.49
C GLY A 141 2.21 -15.65 6.19
N ILE A 142 1.77 -15.26 4.99
CA ILE A 142 0.35 -15.28 4.61
C ILE A 142 0.04 -16.60 3.89
N ALA A 143 -0.59 -17.53 4.62
CA ALA A 143 -1.00 -18.82 4.07
C ALA A 143 -2.27 -18.69 3.21
N THR A 144 -3.28 -17.95 3.71
CA THR A 144 -4.52 -17.67 2.99
C THR A 144 -4.42 -16.26 2.38
N PRO A 145 -4.34 -16.10 1.04
CA PRO A 145 -4.06 -14.79 0.44
C PRO A 145 -5.04 -13.67 0.81
N THR A 146 -6.31 -14.00 1.06
CA THR A 146 -7.31 -13.02 1.49
C THR A 146 -7.07 -12.48 2.91
N ASP A 147 -6.21 -13.10 3.71
CA ASP A 147 -5.81 -12.54 5.01
C ASP A 147 -5.07 -11.22 4.85
N ALA A 148 -4.47 -10.93 3.69
CA ALA A 148 -3.89 -9.64 3.37
C ALA A 148 -4.92 -8.48 3.34
N LEU A 149 -6.21 -8.79 3.32
CA LEU A 149 -7.31 -7.81 3.41
C LEU A 149 -7.81 -7.59 4.84
N LYS A 150 -7.36 -8.39 5.81
CA LYS A 150 -7.71 -8.16 7.22
C LYS A 150 -6.96 -6.91 7.70
N PRO A 151 -7.63 -5.90 8.31
CA PRO A 151 -6.98 -4.63 8.69
C PRO A 151 -5.67 -4.81 9.47
N ALA A 152 -5.68 -5.62 10.53
CA ALA A 152 -4.49 -5.88 11.35
C ALA A 152 -3.33 -6.47 10.55
N LYS A 153 -3.60 -7.39 9.61
CA LYS A 153 -2.55 -8.00 8.78
C LYS A 153 -2.08 -7.04 7.68
N ALA A 154 -2.96 -6.24 7.09
CA ALA A 154 -2.60 -5.23 6.11
C ALA A 154 -1.70 -4.14 6.72
N VAL A 155 -2.00 -3.70 7.94
CA VAL A 155 -1.17 -2.77 8.72
C VAL A 155 0.18 -3.40 9.08
N ASP A 156 0.19 -4.66 9.55
CA ASP A 156 1.43 -5.41 9.83
C ASP A 156 2.35 -5.50 8.61
N ILE A 157 1.80 -5.82 7.43
CA ILE A 157 2.55 -5.85 6.14
C ILE A 157 3.14 -4.47 5.83
N LEU A 158 2.34 -3.42 5.97
CA LEU A 158 2.75 -2.05 5.68
C LEU A 158 3.92 -1.62 6.57
N PHE A 159 3.80 -1.80 7.89
CA PHE A 159 4.83 -1.44 8.86
C PHE A 159 6.10 -2.27 8.68
N ASP A 160 6.00 -3.59 8.64
CA ASP A 160 7.15 -4.49 8.52
C ASP A 160 7.88 -4.27 7.17
N GLY A 161 7.13 -4.03 6.11
CA GLY A 161 7.66 -3.65 4.81
C GLY A 161 8.49 -2.37 4.83
N MET A 162 8.01 -1.32 5.50
CA MET A 162 8.65 0.01 5.48
C MET A 162 9.72 0.20 6.56
N ILE A 163 9.53 -0.39 7.74
CA ILE A 163 10.46 -0.30 8.87
C ILE A 163 11.63 -1.27 8.68
N ASN A 164 11.34 -2.52 8.32
CA ASN A 164 12.37 -3.56 8.19
C ASN A 164 12.83 -3.78 6.74
N GLY A 165 12.30 -3.00 5.79
CA GLY A 165 12.68 -3.09 4.38
C GLY A 165 12.22 -4.38 3.70
N LYS A 166 11.14 -5.02 4.17
CA LYS A 166 10.66 -6.27 3.58
C LYS A 166 10.06 -6.12 2.18
N PHE A 167 9.89 -4.93 1.65
CA PHE A 167 9.55 -4.76 0.23
C PHE A 167 10.79 -4.87 -0.65
N THR A 168 11.67 -3.87 -0.63
CA THR A 168 12.79 -3.74 -1.58
C THR A 168 14.18 -3.84 -0.92
N GLY A 169 14.23 -4.02 0.40
CA GLY A 169 15.45 -3.92 1.22
C GLY A 169 15.71 -2.50 1.74
N LYS A 170 15.10 -1.48 1.13
CA LYS A 170 15.15 -0.08 1.59
C LYS A 170 14.15 0.14 2.72
N LYS A 171 14.51 0.94 3.71
CA LYS A 171 13.71 1.18 4.92
C LYS A 171 13.62 2.65 5.30
N LEU A 172 12.65 3.00 6.14
CA LEU A 172 12.38 4.38 6.57
C LEU A 172 13.62 5.07 7.17
N SER A 173 14.42 4.35 7.95
CA SER A 173 15.67 4.89 8.53
C SER A 173 16.74 5.29 7.51
N ASP A 174 16.64 4.81 6.27
CA ASP A 174 17.55 5.19 5.18
C ASP A 174 17.23 6.60 4.64
N TYR A 175 16.02 7.10 4.91
CA TYR A 175 15.48 8.35 4.34
C TYR A 175 15.13 9.41 5.40
N PHE A 176 14.86 8.98 6.63
CA PHE A 176 14.48 9.84 7.75
C PHE A 176 15.36 9.52 8.96
N LYS A 177 16.33 10.39 9.24
CA LYS A 177 17.27 10.24 10.36
C LYS A 177 17.88 11.58 10.74
N GLY A 178 17.81 11.96 12.01
CA GLY A 178 18.31 13.25 12.48
C GLY A 178 17.65 14.39 11.70
N THR A 179 18.43 15.26 11.05
CA THR A 179 17.89 16.35 10.21
C THR A 179 17.55 15.90 8.78
N THR A 180 17.94 14.69 8.36
CA THR A 180 17.64 14.17 7.02
C THR A 180 16.16 13.81 6.90
N ALA A 181 15.51 14.35 5.87
CA ALA A 181 14.14 13.99 5.49
C ALA A 181 13.98 13.95 3.96
N ASN A 182 14.18 12.77 3.37
CA ASN A 182 14.05 12.56 1.93
C ASN A 182 12.68 11.96 1.57
N TRP A 183 11.65 12.79 1.63
CA TRP A 183 10.25 12.40 1.36
C TRP A 183 10.04 11.82 -0.04
N VAL A 184 10.67 12.39 -1.06
CA VAL A 184 10.50 11.94 -2.45
C VAL A 184 11.25 10.63 -2.68
N GLY A 185 12.51 10.54 -2.25
CA GLY A 185 13.34 9.36 -2.44
C GLY A 185 12.88 8.12 -1.67
N ALA A 186 12.15 8.32 -0.57
CA ALA A 186 11.56 7.24 0.22
C ALA A 186 10.57 6.37 -0.58
N ARG A 187 10.15 6.80 -1.79
CA ARG A 187 9.33 5.98 -2.68
C ARG A 187 10.01 4.66 -3.04
N GLY A 188 11.34 4.65 -3.06
CA GLY A 188 12.14 3.44 -3.28
C GLY A 188 11.93 2.34 -2.24
N ILE A 189 11.31 2.62 -1.08
CA ILE A 189 10.91 1.59 -0.12
C ILE A 189 9.89 0.64 -0.75
N VAL A 190 8.92 1.17 -1.50
CA VAL A 190 7.82 0.37 -2.10
C VAL A 190 8.07 0.12 -3.58
N ASN A 191 8.37 1.16 -4.36
CA ASN A 191 8.51 1.07 -5.81
C ASN A 191 9.75 1.85 -6.30
N PRO A 192 10.93 1.18 -6.39
CA PRO A 192 12.15 1.82 -6.86
C PRO A 192 12.01 2.30 -8.31
N GLY A 193 12.42 3.55 -8.56
CA GLY A 193 12.39 4.15 -9.91
C GLY A 193 11.10 4.90 -10.24
N GLU A 194 10.07 4.82 -9.40
CA GLU A 194 8.88 5.67 -9.51
C GLU A 194 9.07 7.01 -8.79
N PRO A 195 8.65 8.15 -9.37
CA PRO A 195 8.66 9.44 -8.67
C PRO A 195 7.80 9.43 -7.41
N GLY A 196 8.36 9.91 -6.30
CA GLY A 196 7.71 9.91 -4.99
C GLY A 196 6.92 11.18 -4.65
N ASP A 197 6.81 12.14 -5.57
CA ASP A 197 6.31 13.49 -5.27
C ASP A 197 4.91 13.50 -4.64
N ARG A 198 4.01 12.65 -5.15
CA ARG A 198 2.64 12.59 -4.64
C ARG A 198 2.57 11.95 -3.25
N VAL A 199 3.28 10.85 -3.03
CA VAL A 199 3.42 10.24 -1.69
C VAL A 199 4.04 11.24 -0.72
N ALA A 200 5.02 12.02 -1.17
CA ALA A 200 5.66 13.05 -0.35
C ALA A 200 4.70 14.17 0.04
N VAL A 201 3.79 14.59 -0.85
CA VAL A 201 2.73 15.55 -0.53
C VAL A 201 1.77 14.98 0.50
N ASP A 202 1.23 13.79 0.25
CA ASP A 202 0.30 13.11 1.14
C ASP A 202 0.92 12.91 2.54
N ALA A 203 2.16 12.40 2.58
CA ALA A 203 2.91 12.18 3.83
C ALA A 203 3.18 13.48 4.61
N LYS A 204 3.51 14.59 3.94
CA LYS A 204 3.70 15.88 4.63
C LYS A 204 2.40 16.43 5.21
N ALA A 205 1.26 16.17 4.57
CA ALA A 205 -0.04 16.51 5.13
C ALA A 205 -0.32 15.71 6.41
N TYR A 206 -0.04 14.41 6.40
CA TYR A 206 -0.11 13.58 7.62
C TYR A 206 0.85 14.04 8.71
N TYR A 207 2.08 14.40 8.36
CA TYR A 207 3.06 14.89 9.32
C TYR A 207 2.59 16.16 10.03
N ALA A 208 1.94 17.08 9.31
CA ALA A 208 1.37 18.30 9.89
C ALA A 208 0.18 18.02 10.84
N ALA A 209 -0.47 16.87 10.71
CA ALA A 209 -1.59 16.45 11.56
C ALA A 209 -1.16 15.71 12.83
N ILE A 210 0.12 15.35 12.99
CA ILE A 210 0.60 14.65 14.19
C ILE A 210 0.89 15.67 15.30
N SER A 211 0.11 15.58 16.39
CA SER A 211 0.32 16.32 17.62
C SER A 211 0.10 15.40 18.82
N TYR A 212 0.85 15.63 19.89
CA TYR A 212 0.67 14.95 21.18
C TYR A 212 0.13 15.88 22.27
N THR A 213 -0.05 17.16 21.94
CA THR A 213 -0.64 18.16 22.84
C THR A 213 -2.16 18.03 22.77
N VAL A 214 -2.80 17.89 23.93
CA VAL A 214 -4.26 17.90 24.09
C VAL A 214 -4.78 19.32 24.26
#